data_AF-A0A3F2ZR33-F1
#
_entry.id   AF-A0A3F2ZR33-F1
#
_cell.length_a   1.000
_cell.length_b   1.000
_cell.length_c   1.000
_cell.angle_alpha   90.00
_cell.angle_beta   90.00
_cell.angle_gamma   90.00
#
_symmetry.space_group_name_H-M   'P 1'
#
loop_
_entity.id
_entity.type
_entity.pdbx_description
1 polymer ?
#
loop_
_entity_poly.entity_id
_entity_poly.type
_entity_poly.pdbx_seq_one_letter_code
_entity_poly.pdbx_strand_id
1 'polypeptide(L)'
;MKIAKKKDNTLSRVEKHIIKQSHELYDYLDNYCFLSKNLYNYANYNIRQIFIITSKLAKDEEVTQEQLDYLKDINTEIDEFNELRKANFEKAKVKAHKENKEFK
;
A
#
# COMPACT_ATOMS: atom_id res chain seq x y z
N MET A 1 -53.13 14.27 2.21
CA MET A 1 -52.25 14.13 3.39
C MET A 1 -50.81 14.01 2.90
N LYS A 2 -49.94 15.02 3.11
CA LYS A 2 -48.53 14.99 2.68
C LYS A 2 -47.70 14.35 3.80
N ILE A 3 -47.13 13.16 3.55
CA ILE A 3 -46.22 12.51 4.49
C ILE A 3 -44.87 13.25 4.40
N ALA A 4 -44.45 13.88 5.50
CA ALA A 4 -43.13 14.49 5.58
C ALA A 4 -42.06 13.39 5.45
N LYS A 5 -41.14 13.51 4.47
CA LYS A 5 -39.98 12.62 4.36
C LYS A 5 -39.11 12.80 5.60
N LYS A 6 -38.93 11.71 6.35
CA LYS A 6 -38.04 11.64 7.52
C LYS A 6 -36.63 12.04 7.08
N LYS A 7 -36.01 12.98 7.78
CA LYS A 7 -34.64 13.44 7.51
C LYS A 7 -33.66 12.30 7.77
N ASP A 8 -33.08 11.75 6.71
CA ASP A 8 -32.05 10.72 6.79
C ASP A 8 -30.75 11.37 7.29
N ASN A 9 -30.27 10.91 8.46
CA ASN A 9 -29.10 11.45 9.14
C ASN A 9 -27.88 10.53 8.96
N THR A 10 -27.90 9.66 7.96
CA THR A 10 -26.83 8.66 7.73
C THR A 10 -25.64 9.30 7.02
N LEU A 11 -24.48 9.30 7.68
CA LEU A 11 -23.23 9.79 7.11
C LEU A 11 -22.61 8.72 6.19
N SER A 12 -22.64 8.92 4.87
CA SER A 12 -21.84 8.08 3.95
C SER A 12 -20.39 8.56 3.95
N ARG A 13 -19.43 7.67 4.25
CA ARG A 13 -17.99 7.95 4.22
C ARG A 13 -17.32 7.47 2.92
N VAL A 14 -18.10 6.90 2.00
CA VAL A 14 -17.62 6.30 0.76
C VAL A 14 -18.51 6.72 -0.40
N GLU A 15 -17.88 7.07 -1.52
CA GLU A 15 -18.52 7.34 -2.80
C GLU A 15 -18.23 6.20 -3.78
N LYS A 16 -19.22 5.85 -4.62
CA LYS A 16 -19.09 4.83 -5.64
C LYS A 16 -19.55 5.38 -6.98
N HIS A 17 -18.65 5.36 -7.97
CA HIS A 17 -18.99 5.63 -9.37
C HIS A 17 -19.06 4.32 -10.15
N ILE A 18 -20.11 4.14 -10.94
CA ILE A 18 -20.26 3.00 -11.86
C ILE A 18 -20.05 3.54 -13.28
N ILE A 19 -18.95 3.11 -13.92
CA ILE A 19 -18.57 3.58 -15.24
C ILE A 19 -18.95 2.49 -16.26
N LYS A 20 -19.69 2.89 -17.28
CA LYS A 20 -20.10 2.00 -18.37
C LYS A 20 -18.96 1.84 -19.37
N GLN A 21 -18.92 0.70 -20.06
CA GLN A 21 -17.96 0.43 -21.14
C GLN A 21 -17.96 1.49 -22.26
N SER A 22 -19.08 2.16 -22.49
CA SER A 22 -19.19 3.23 -23.49
C SER A 22 -18.56 4.57 -23.07
N HIS A 23 -18.05 4.68 -21.84
CA HIS A 23 -17.45 5.91 -21.33
C HIS A 23 -16.01 6.03 -21.82
N GLU A 24 -15.58 7.23 -22.24
CA GLU A 24 -14.24 7.47 -22.82
C GLU A 24 -13.08 7.05 -21.89
N LEU A 25 -13.29 7.16 -20.58
CA LEU A 25 -12.30 6.78 -19.56
C LEU A 25 -12.31 5.29 -19.19
N TYR A 26 -13.22 4.48 -19.75
CA TYR A 26 -13.42 3.11 -19.28
C TYR A 26 -12.14 2.27 -19.42
N ASP A 27 -11.54 2.21 -20.61
CA ASP A 27 -10.37 1.38 -20.87
C ASP A 27 -9.15 1.81 -20.04
N TYR A 28 -8.98 3.12 -19.85
CA TYR A 28 -7.96 3.66 -18.97
C TYR A 28 -8.15 3.15 -17.54
N LEU A 29 -9.36 3.32 -16.98
CA LEU A 29 -9.64 2.93 -15.60
C LEU A 29 -9.61 1.41 -15.40
N ASP A 30 -10.05 0.62 -16.38
CA ASP A 30 -9.98 -0.84 -16.34
C ASP A 30 -8.53 -1.32 -16.23
N ASN A 31 -7.64 -0.78 -17.07
CA ASN A 31 -6.23 -1.11 -17.01
C ASN A 31 -5.60 -0.77 -15.66
N TYR A 32 -5.87 0.43 -15.11
CA TYR A 32 -5.36 0.80 -13.79
C TYR A 32 -5.94 -0.05 -12.65
N CYS A 33 -7.21 -0.44 -12.74
CA CYS A 33 -7.81 -1.39 -11.80
C CYS A 33 -7.10 -2.75 -11.84
N PHE A 34 -6.83 -3.26 -13.05
CA PHE A 34 -6.10 -4.51 -13.24
C PHE A 34 -4.69 -4.45 -12.65
N LEU A 35 -3.92 -3.40 -12.97
CA LEU A 35 -2.58 -3.19 -12.42
C LEU A 35 -2.60 -3.06 -10.89
N SER A 36 -3.56 -2.31 -10.35
CA SER A 36 -3.72 -2.13 -8.90
C SER A 36 -4.04 -3.45 -8.19
N LYS A 37 -4.90 -4.28 -8.78
CA LYS A 37 -5.21 -5.62 -8.27
C LYS A 37 -3.96 -6.51 -8.27
N ASN A 38 -3.17 -6.47 -9.34
CA ASN A 38 -1.93 -7.24 -9.42
C ASN A 38 -0.91 -6.79 -8.38
N LEU A 39 -0.74 -5.48 -8.20
CA LEU A 39 0.13 -4.92 -7.15
C LEU A 39 -0.33 -5.36 -5.75
N TYR A 40 -1.63 -5.29 -5.47
CA TYR A 40 -2.19 -5.75 -4.20
C TYR A 40 -1.96 -7.24 -3.96
N ASN A 41 -2.18 -8.07 -4.99
CA ASN A 41 -1.95 -9.51 -4.90
C ASN A 41 -0.47 -9.83 -4.68
N TYR A 42 0.42 -9.14 -5.39
CA TYR A 42 1.86 -9.31 -5.26
C TYR A 42 2.35 -8.91 -3.86
N ALA A 43 1.94 -7.75 -3.35
CA ALA A 43 2.28 -7.33 -1.99
C ALA A 43 1.80 -8.35 -0.94
N ASN A 44 0.57 -8.83 -1.07
CA ASN A 44 0.03 -9.85 -0.17
C ASN A 44 0.76 -11.19 -0.26
N TYR A 45 1.19 -11.58 -1.46
CA TYR A 45 2.01 -12.78 -1.62
C TYR A 45 3.31 -12.65 -0.81
N ASN A 46 4.03 -11.53 -0.95
CA ASN A 46 5.27 -11.30 -0.21
C ASN A 46 5.05 -11.34 1.31
N ILE A 47 4.02 -10.63 1.82
CA ILE A 47 3.68 -10.62 3.25
C ILE A 47 3.41 -12.05 3.76
N ARG A 48 2.67 -12.85 2.99
CA ARG A 48 2.37 -14.24 3.37
C ARG A 48 3.62 -15.13 3.36
N GLN A 49 4.49 -15.00 2.35
CA GLN A 49 5.74 -15.75 2.32
C GLN A 49 6.59 -15.46 3.55
N ILE A 50 6.81 -14.17 3.85
CA ILE A 50 7.56 -13.73 5.03
C ILE A 50 6.94 -14.29 6.31
N PHE A 51 5.62 -14.17 6.47
CA PHE A 51 4.92 -14.70 7.65
C PHE A 51 5.10 -16.21 7.81
N ILE A 52 4.96 -16.99 6.73
CA ILE A 52 5.12 -18.45 6.75
C ILE A 52 6.56 -18.81 7.13
N ILE A 53 7.54 -18.22 6.46
CA ILE A 53 8.98 -18.49 6.67
C ILE A 53 9.37 -18.16 8.12
N THR A 54 9.03 -16.97 8.58
CA THR A 54 9.34 -16.54 9.96
C THR A 54 8.59 -17.36 11.02
N SER A 55 7.36 -17.80 10.74
CA SER A 55 6.62 -18.69 11.64
C SER A 55 7.24 -20.08 11.76
N LYS A 56 7.82 -20.60 10.68
CA LYS A 56 8.58 -21.87 10.71
C LYS A 56 9.84 -21.71 11.55
N LEU A 57 10.63 -20.66 11.26
CA LEU A 57 11.86 -20.35 12.02
C LEU A 57 11.58 -20.20 13.52
N ALA A 58 10.50 -19.52 13.89
CA ALA A 58 10.13 -19.33 15.30
C ALA A 58 9.75 -20.62 16.04
N LYS A 59 9.49 -21.70 15.31
CA LYS A 59 9.15 -23.03 15.86
C LYS A 59 10.27 -24.05 15.66
N ASP A 60 11.44 -23.60 15.20
CA ASP A 60 12.56 -24.46 14.80
C ASP A 60 12.16 -25.51 13.73
N GLU A 61 11.18 -25.18 12.88
CA GLU A 61 10.78 -26.02 11.74
C GLU A 61 11.75 -25.83 10.55
N GLU A 62 11.88 -26.86 9.71
CA GLU A 62 12.76 -26.82 8.54
C GLU A 62 12.28 -25.79 7.49
N VAL A 63 13.25 -25.04 6.97
CA VAL A 63 13.08 -23.99 5.98
C VAL A 63 14.08 -24.23 4.86
N THR A 64 13.65 -24.08 3.61
CA THR A 64 14.56 -24.34 2.47
C THR A 64 15.56 -23.20 2.30
N GLN A 65 16.68 -23.47 1.63
CA GLN A 65 17.64 -22.42 1.30
C GLN A 65 17.01 -21.29 0.47
N GLU A 66 16.15 -21.62 -0.50
CA GLU A 66 15.41 -20.65 -1.31
C GLU A 66 14.54 -19.71 -0.45
N GLN A 67 13.91 -20.24 0.61
CA GLN A 67 13.12 -19.42 1.54
C GLN A 67 14.00 -18.48 2.37
N LEU A 68 15.20 -18.93 2.76
CA LEU A 68 16.17 -18.09 3.47
C LEU A 68 16.72 -16.99 2.55
N ASP A 69 17.05 -17.33 1.31
CA ASP A 69 17.53 -16.40 0.29
C ASP A 69 16.46 -15.34 0.00
N TYR A 70 15.21 -15.77 -0.21
CA TYR A 70 14.06 -14.89 -0.39
C TYR A 70 13.89 -13.90 0.78
N LEU A 71 13.99 -14.38 2.03
CA LEU A 71 13.89 -13.51 3.21
C LEU A 71 15.06 -12.51 3.27
N LYS A 72 16.27 -12.94 2.91
CA LYS A 72 17.46 -12.09 2.87
C LYS A 72 17.34 -10.99 1.81
N ASP A 73 16.85 -11.33 0.63
CA ASP A 73 16.65 -10.37 -0.46
C ASP A 73 15.64 -9.29 -0.05
N ILE A 74 14.49 -9.70 0.52
CA ILE A 74 13.50 -8.76 1.04
C ILE A 74 14.09 -7.81 2.10
N ASN A 75 14.88 -8.34 3.04
CA ASN A 75 15.50 -7.49 4.07
C ASN A 75 16.49 -6.49 3.46
N THR A 76 17.25 -6.90 2.44
CA THR A 76 18.19 -6.02 1.73
C THR A 76 17.44 -4.85 1.08
N GLU A 77 16.36 -5.14 0.35
CA GLU A 77 15.51 -4.11 -0.27
C GLU A 77 14.88 -3.16 0.75
N ILE A 78 14.47 -3.68 1.91
CA ILE A 78 13.93 -2.87 3.01
C ILE A 78 15.00 -1.93 3.57
N ASP A 79 16.23 -2.41 3.75
CA ASP A 79 17.33 -1.62 4.28
C ASP A 79 17.71 -0.48 3.32
N GLU A 80 17.78 -0.77 2.01
CA GLU A 80 18.02 0.25 0.98
C GLU A 80 16.91 1.31 0.98
N PHE A 81 15.65 0.89 1.07
CA PHE A 81 14.51 1.82 1.15
C PHE A 81 14.56 2.69 2.40
N ASN A 82 14.94 2.11 3.55
CA ASN A 82 15.05 2.84 4.81
C ASN A 82 16.12 3.94 4.73
N GLU A 83 17.27 3.64 4.14
CA GLU A 83 18.33 4.63 3.92
C GLU A 83 17.89 5.74 2.95
N LEU A 84 17.23 5.39 1.85
CA LEU A 84 16.65 6.37 0.93
C LEU A 84 15.65 7.29 1.64
N ARG A 85 14.75 6.71 2.45
CA ARG A 85 13.74 7.44 3.20
C ARG A 85 14.38 8.41 4.20
N LYS A 86 15.42 7.97 4.92
CA LYS A 86 16.18 8.79 5.85
C LYS A 86 16.87 9.97 5.13
N ALA A 87 17.51 9.71 3.99
CA ALA A 87 18.14 10.76 3.19
C ALA A 87 17.11 11.80 2.71
N ASN A 88 15.92 11.35 2.28
CA ASN A 88 14.84 12.25 1.86
C ASN A 88 14.30 13.10 3.01
N PHE A 89 14.18 12.51 4.20
CA PHE A 89 13.78 13.22 5.41
C PHE A 89 14.78 14.33 5.77
N GLU A 90 16.08 14.03 5.77
CA GLU A 90 17.11 15.05 6.05
C GLU A 90 17.11 16.17 5.00
N LYS A 91 16.94 15.83 3.71
CA LYS A 91 16.78 16.84 2.64
C LYS A 91 15.58 17.76 2.89
N ALA A 92 14.45 17.18 3.30
CA ALA A 92 13.23 17.94 3.59
C ALA A 92 13.44 18.88 4.80
N LYS A 93 14.14 18.42 5.84
CA LYS A 93 14.49 19.22 7.03
C LYS A 93 15.40 20.40 6.68
N VAL A 94 16.46 20.16 5.91
CA VAL A 94 17.36 21.21 5.44
C VAL A 94 16.62 22.25 4.59
N LYS A 95 15.72 21.81 3.71
CA LYS A 95 14.88 22.70 2.90
C LYS A 95 13.96 23.56 3.76
N ALA A 96 13.27 22.98 4.74
CA ALA A 96 12.40 23.73 5.64
C ALA A 96 13.17 24.79 6.44
N HIS A 97 14.38 24.45 6.92
CA HIS A 97 15.24 25.40 7.61
C HIS A 97 15.69 26.56 6.70
N LYS A 98 16.07 26.28 5.45
CA LYS A 98 16.38 27.32 4.44
C LYS A 98 15.19 28.23 4.13
N GLU A 99 13.98 27.70 4.19
CA GLU A 99 12.73 28.45 3.94
C GLU A 99 12.15 29.12 5.18
N ASN A 100 12.84 29.11 6.34
CA ASN A 100 12.34 29.59 7.63
C ASN A 100 10.97 28.99 8.03
N LYS A 101 10.71 27.75 7.65
CA LYS A 101 9.49 27.02 8.02
C LYS A 101 9.79 26.07 9.17
N GLU A 102 8.87 25.96 10.13
CA GLU A 102 8.91 24.87 11.11
C GLU A 102 8.79 23.53 10.38
N PHE A 103 9.75 22.65 10.64
CA PHE A 103 9.70 21.27 10.18
C PHE A 103 9.00 20.44 11.27
N LYS A 104 7.81 19.92 10.98
CA LYS A 104 7.01 19.07 11.89
C LYS A 104 7.03 17.62 11.42
#